data_AF-F3PDC7-F1
#
_entry.id   AF-F3PDC7-F1
#
_cell.length_a   1.000
_cell.length_b   1.000
_cell.length_c   1.000
_cell.angle_alpha   90.00
_cell.angle_beta   90.00
_cell.angle_gamma   90.00
#
_symmetry.space_group_name_H-M   'P 1'
#
loop_
_entity.id
_entity.type
_entity.pdbx_description
1 polymer ?
#
loop_
_entity_poly.entity_id
_entity_poly.type
_entity_poly.pdbx_seq_one_letter_code
_entity_poly.pdbx_strand_id
1 'polypeptide(L)'
;VTIVGVIWFGGHQVGDGDVEVGTLVAFMSYLMQILMGIVMASFMTIMIPRAAVCAERISEVLATAPAIVSAPGAVTAFPVPGRVEMRDVTFVYEGADARVLAEVSFTVVPGSTTAIVGSTASGKSTVVRLLARLLEASSGQVLVGGVDVREADPEALWAQLGLVPQQPFLFAGTVASNLRLGREEATDDELWKALEVAQAKDFVSAMDGGLEATIAQGGTNVSGGQRQRLAIARALVRRPSILIFDDSFSALDVSTDARLREAMGPATAGITKIVVAQRVSTITGADQILVLDDGHLVGSGTHESLLATCPVYREIVTSQLGAKATA
;
A
#
# COMPACT_ATOMS: atom_id res chain seq x y z
N VAL A 1 -15.85 -55.42 20.91
CA VAL A 1 -15.19 -56.63 21.47
C VAL A 1 -15.01 -56.51 22.98
N THR A 2 -14.38 -55.45 23.49
CA THR A 2 -14.10 -55.27 24.93
C THR A 2 -15.36 -55.25 25.81
N ILE A 3 -16.41 -54.52 25.43
CA ILE A 3 -17.69 -54.49 26.17
C ILE A 3 -18.37 -55.86 26.20
N VAL A 4 -18.34 -56.58 25.08
CA VAL A 4 -18.91 -57.92 24.97
C VAL A 4 -18.16 -58.90 25.89
N GLY A 5 -16.83 -58.78 25.98
CA GLY A 5 -16.02 -59.55 26.93
C GLY A 5 -16.36 -59.24 28.39
N VAL A 6 -16.52 -57.96 28.75
CA VAL A 6 -16.93 -57.54 30.09
C VAL A 6 -18.30 -58.11 30.46
N ILE A 7 -19.28 -58.03 29.55
CA ILE A 7 -20.63 -58.57 29.79
C ILE A 7 -20.58 -60.09 29.93
N TRP A 8 -19.79 -60.79 29.10
CA TRP A 8 -19.67 -62.25 29.13
C TRP A 8 -19.04 -62.77 30.44
N PHE A 9 -17.89 -62.23 30.84
CA PHE A 9 -17.17 -62.65 32.05
C PHE A 9 -17.82 -62.09 33.33
N GLY A 10 -18.33 -60.86 33.28
CA GLY A 10 -19.04 -60.25 34.39
C GLY A 10 -20.40 -60.89 34.65
N GLY A 11 -21.10 -61.31 33.59
CA GLY A 11 -22.38 -62.01 33.71
C GLY A 11 -22.28 -63.37 34.41
N HIS A 12 -21.19 -64.11 34.19
CA HIS A 12 -20.92 -65.35 34.91
C HIS A 12 -20.68 -65.10 36.42
N GLN A 13 -19.85 -64.11 36.78
CA GLN A 13 -19.58 -63.77 38.19
C GLN A 13 -20.81 -63.23 38.95
N VAL A 14 -21.71 -62.54 38.25
CA VAL A 14 -23.00 -62.14 38.82
C VAL A 14 -23.89 -63.35 39.05
N GLY A 15 -23.88 -64.32 38.12
CA GLY A 15 -24.63 -65.58 38.24
C GLY A 15 -24.16 -66.45 39.41
N ASP A 16 -22.86 -66.43 39.69
CA ASP A 16 -22.23 -67.19 40.79
C ASP A 16 -22.37 -66.47 42.17
N GLY A 17 -22.85 -65.22 42.19
CA GLY A 17 -23.08 -64.43 43.41
C GLY A 17 -21.86 -63.66 43.94
N ASP A 18 -20.73 -63.73 43.23
CA ASP A 18 -19.46 -63.09 43.64
C ASP A 18 -19.45 -61.57 43.38
N VAL A 19 -20.30 -61.08 42.48
CA VAL A 19 -20.33 -59.66 42.07
C VAL A 19 -21.76 -59.15 41.95
N GLU A 20 -22.02 -57.94 42.44
CA GLU A 20 -23.30 -57.26 42.26
C GLU A 20 -23.46 -56.71 40.83
N VAL A 21 -24.69 -56.76 40.30
CA VAL A 21 -25.05 -56.19 38.99
C VAL A 21 -24.62 -54.72 38.87
N GLY A 22 -24.72 -53.94 39.95
CA GLY A 22 -24.31 -52.53 39.99
C GLY A 22 -22.82 -52.33 39.73
N THR A 23 -21.98 -53.25 40.17
CA THR A 23 -20.52 -53.21 39.95
C THR A 23 -20.18 -53.43 38.47
N LEU A 24 -20.91 -54.32 37.79
CA LEU A 24 -20.73 -54.56 36.36
C LEU A 24 -21.11 -53.33 35.53
N VAL A 25 -22.21 -52.67 35.89
CA VAL A 25 -22.65 -51.42 35.26
C VAL A 25 -21.61 -50.31 35.47
N ALA A 26 -21.09 -50.15 36.70
CA ALA A 26 -20.04 -49.19 37.01
C ALA A 26 -18.75 -49.48 36.20
N PHE A 27 -18.35 -50.74 36.09
CA PHE A 27 -17.17 -51.14 35.31
C PHE A 27 -17.34 -50.85 33.81
N MET A 28 -18.52 -51.10 33.24
CA MET A 28 -18.84 -50.72 31.86
C MET A 28 -18.76 -49.21 31.65
N SER A 29 -19.25 -48.41 32.59
CA SER A 29 -19.14 -46.95 32.53
C SER A 29 -17.68 -46.49 32.57
N TYR A 30 -16.84 -47.07 33.44
CA TYR A 30 -15.41 -46.77 33.47
C TYR A 30 -14.70 -47.17 32.19
N LEU A 31 -15.04 -48.31 31.60
CA LEU A 31 -14.44 -48.74 30.33
C LEU A 31 -14.77 -47.79 29.18
N MET A 32 -16.01 -47.29 29.13
CA MET A 32 -16.40 -46.26 28.17
C MET A 32 -15.66 -44.93 28.39
N GLN A 33 -15.47 -44.50 29.65
CA GLN A 33 -14.67 -43.32 29.97
C GLN A 33 -13.21 -43.47 29.54
N ILE A 34 -12.60 -44.64 29.78
CA ILE A 34 -11.22 -44.95 29.36
C ILE A 34 -11.11 -44.90 27.83
N LEU A 35 -12.04 -45.53 27.11
CA LEU A 35 -12.03 -45.52 25.65
C LEU A 35 -12.16 -44.11 25.09
N MET A 36 -13.05 -43.29 25.66
CA MET A 36 -13.17 -41.88 25.29
C MET A 36 -11.88 -41.11 25.59
N GLY A 37 -11.23 -41.38 26.72
CA GLY A 37 -9.93 -40.81 27.06
C GLY A 37 -8.84 -41.13 26.03
N ILE A 38 -8.78 -42.37 25.53
CA ILE A 38 -7.84 -42.79 24.47
C ILE A 38 -8.12 -42.07 23.15
N VAL A 39 -9.40 -41.94 22.77
CA VAL A 39 -9.79 -41.21 21.56
C VAL A 39 -9.39 -39.72 21.67
N MET A 40 -9.65 -39.09 22.82
CA MET A 40 -9.25 -37.71 23.09
C MET A 40 -7.73 -37.55 23.07
N ALA A 41 -6.98 -38.47 23.67
CA ALA A 41 -5.51 -38.47 23.62
C ALA A 41 -4.98 -38.60 22.18
N SER A 42 -5.59 -39.47 21.37
CA SER A 42 -5.25 -39.63 19.95
C SER A 42 -5.58 -38.38 19.13
N PHE A 43 -6.61 -37.62 19.52
CA PHE A 43 -6.90 -36.34 18.89
C PHE A 43 -5.86 -35.27 19.27
N MET A 44 -5.39 -35.29 20.52
CA MET A 44 -4.35 -34.38 21.02
C MET A 44 -2.99 -34.57 20.34
N THR A 45 -2.63 -35.80 19.94
CA THR A 45 -1.37 -36.05 19.21
C THR A 45 -1.33 -35.38 17.84
N ILE A 46 -2.49 -35.09 17.24
CA ILE A 46 -2.61 -34.32 15.99
C ILE A 46 -2.72 -32.82 16.27
N MET A 47 -3.50 -32.44 17.28
CA MET A 47 -3.77 -31.03 17.59
C MET A 47 -2.56 -30.29 18.17
N ILE A 48 -1.75 -30.92 19.04
CA ILE A 48 -0.61 -30.25 19.69
C ILE A 48 0.44 -29.79 18.67
N PRO A 49 0.95 -30.64 17.75
CA PRO A 49 1.94 -30.19 16.76
C PRO A 49 1.40 -29.09 15.85
N ARG A 50 0.12 -29.19 15.44
CA ARG A 50 -0.53 -28.15 14.63
C ARG A 50 -0.61 -26.83 15.38
N ALA A 51 -0.99 -26.86 16.66
CA ALA A 51 -1.03 -25.67 17.50
C ALA A 51 0.37 -25.07 17.70
N ALA A 52 1.40 -25.91 17.86
CA ALA A 52 2.79 -25.47 18.01
C ALA A 52 3.28 -24.70 16.76
N VAL A 53 3.05 -25.22 15.55
CA VAL A 53 3.41 -24.53 14.30
C VAL A 53 2.66 -23.20 14.14
N CYS A 54 1.37 -23.16 14.51
CA CYS A 54 0.62 -21.90 14.50
C CYS A 54 1.19 -20.89 15.52
N ALA A 55 1.55 -21.35 16.72
CA ALA A 55 2.13 -20.52 17.77
C ALA A 55 3.50 -19.98 17.36
N GLU A 56 4.32 -20.78 16.69
CA GLU A 56 5.62 -20.37 16.14
C GLU A 56 5.46 -19.22 15.13
N ARG A 57 4.58 -19.38 14.13
CA ARG A 57 4.32 -18.32 13.13
C ARG A 57 3.78 -17.02 13.73
N ILE A 58 2.90 -17.12 14.73
CA ILE A 58 2.41 -15.94 15.46
C ILE A 58 3.56 -15.28 16.23
N SER A 59 4.41 -16.08 16.87
CA SER A 59 5.57 -15.59 17.62
C SER A 59 6.59 -14.91 16.71
N GLU A 60 6.84 -15.42 15.51
CA GLU A 60 7.70 -14.79 14.51
C GLU A 60 7.21 -13.37 14.15
N VAL A 61 5.91 -13.20 13.90
CA VAL A 61 5.33 -11.88 13.61
C VAL A 61 5.46 -10.94 14.81
N LEU A 62 5.14 -11.42 16.02
CA LEU A 62 5.23 -10.61 17.24
C LEU A 62 6.68 -10.23 17.61
N ALA A 63 7.66 -11.07 17.24
CA ALA A 63 9.07 -10.82 17.47
C ALA A 63 9.73 -9.95 16.38
N THR A 64 9.03 -9.68 15.27
CA THR A 64 9.56 -8.86 14.18
C THR A 64 9.67 -7.41 14.61
N ALA A 65 10.88 -6.87 14.65
CA ALA A 65 11.11 -5.45 14.91
C ALA A 65 10.60 -4.59 13.73
N PRO A 66 9.87 -3.49 13.98
CA PRO A 66 9.50 -2.56 12.92
C PRO A 66 10.74 -1.93 12.28
N ALA A 67 10.81 -1.93 10.96
CA ALA A 67 11.92 -1.33 10.21
C ALA A 67 11.95 0.20 10.32
N ILE A 68 10.79 0.83 10.49
CA ILE A 68 10.65 2.28 10.63
C ILE A 68 10.11 2.58 12.03
N VAL A 69 10.86 3.38 12.78
CA VAL A 69 10.50 3.81 14.14
C VAL A 69 10.59 5.32 14.25
N SER A 70 9.67 5.92 15.00
CA SER A 70 9.77 7.34 15.38
C SER A 70 10.80 7.47 16.51
N ALA A 71 11.83 8.28 16.30
CA ALA A 71 12.85 8.51 17.31
C ALA A 71 12.31 9.41 18.44
N PRO A 72 12.79 9.26 19.70
CA PRO A 72 12.51 10.24 20.74
C PRO A 72 12.99 11.64 20.31
N GLY A 73 12.07 12.61 20.27
CA GLY A 73 12.36 13.97 19.78
C GLY A 73 12.30 14.13 18.26
N ALA A 74 11.64 13.21 17.55
CA ALA A 74 11.42 13.30 16.11
C ALA A 74 10.83 14.65 15.69
N VAL A 75 11.31 15.14 14.54
CA VAL A 75 10.96 16.47 14.04
C VAL A 75 9.55 16.46 13.45
N THR A 76 8.69 17.36 13.93
CA THR A 76 7.32 17.52 13.43
C THR A 76 7.13 18.77 12.57
N ALA A 77 8.10 19.69 12.58
CA ALA A 77 8.05 20.95 11.85
C ALA A 77 8.89 20.89 10.56
N PHE A 78 8.28 21.32 9.46
CA PHE A 78 8.89 21.31 8.13
C PHE A 78 9.08 22.75 7.64
N PRO A 79 10.29 23.34 7.73
CA PRO A 79 10.53 24.76 7.48
C PRO A 79 10.30 25.21 6.04
N VAL A 80 10.39 24.29 5.07
CA VAL A 80 10.19 24.61 3.64
C VAL A 80 9.13 23.71 3.02
N PRO A 81 7.83 23.84 3.40
CA PRO A 81 6.78 22.96 2.91
C PRO A 81 6.77 22.83 1.38
N GLY A 82 6.53 21.61 0.89
CA GLY A 82 6.54 21.33 -0.55
C GLY A 82 7.92 21.01 -1.13
N ARG A 83 9.02 21.40 -0.50
CA ARG A 83 10.37 21.07 -1.00
C ARG A 83 10.69 19.59 -0.79
N VAL A 84 11.21 18.94 -1.82
CA VAL A 84 11.74 17.57 -1.75
C VAL A 84 13.16 17.56 -2.31
N GLU A 85 14.06 16.84 -1.65
CA GLU A 85 15.45 16.73 -2.08
C GLU A 85 15.98 15.32 -1.81
N MET A 86 16.66 14.73 -2.79
CA MET A 86 17.45 13.52 -2.63
C MET A 86 18.91 13.89 -2.83
N ARG A 87 19.78 13.45 -1.92
CA ARG A 87 21.23 13.69 -1.94
C ARG A 87 21.98 12.37 -1.91
N ASP A 88 22.60 12.04 -3.02
CA ASP A 88 23.47 10.88 -3.27
C ASP A 88 22.85 9.58 -2.75
N VAL A 89 21.54 9.42 -3.03
CA VAL A 89 20.75 8.32 -2.48
C VAL A 89 21.06 7.02 -3.22
N THR A 90 21.52 6.04 -2.47
CA THR A 90 21.67 4.66 -2.92
C THR A 90 20.71 3.77 -2.15
N PHE A 91 20.08 2.82 -2.84
CA PHE A 91 19.16 1.87 -2.23
C PHE A 91 19.36 0.45 -2.77
N VAL A 92 19.37 -0.51 -1.85
CA VAL A 92 19.42 -1.95 -2.12
C VAL A 92 18.32 -2.62 -1.29
N TYR A 93 17.50 -3.48 -1.92
CA TYR A 93 16.55 -4.31 -1.17
C TYR A 93 17.31 -5.37 -0.36
N GLU A 94 16.79 -5.72 0.82
CA GLU A 94 17.36 -6.81 1.61
C GLU A 94 17.40 -8.11 0.79
N GLY A 95 18.56 -8.77 0.77
CA GLY A 95 18.79 -10.00 0.01
C GLY A 95 18.99 -9.82 -1.50
N ALA A 96 19.07 -8.59 -2.01
CA ALA A 96 19.43 -8.31 -3.39
C ALA A 96 20.93 -8.02 -3.56
N ASP A 97 21.54 -8.56 -4.62
CA ASP A 97 22.95 -8.31 -4.94
C ASP A 97 23.17 -6.96 -5.66
N ALA A 98 22.13 -6.46 -6.35
CA ALA A 98 22.21 -5.27 -7.19
C ALA A 98 21.52 -4.05 -6.53
N ARG A 99 22.14 -2.88 -6.72
CA ARG A 99 21.57 -1.59 -6.32
C ARG A 99 20.40 -1.25 -7.22
N VAL A 100 19.29 -0.82 -6.64
CA VAL A 100 18.11 -0.34 -7.38
C VAL A 100 18.19 1.15 -7.66
N LEU A 101 18.82 1.90 -6.75
CA LEU A 101 19.19 3.30 -6.97
C LEU A 101 20.66 3.46 -6.63
N ALA A 102 21.38 4.25 -7.41
CA ALA A 102 22.79 4.53 -7.23
C ALA A 102 23.03 6.04 -7.31
N GLU A 103 23.36 6.63 -6.16
CA GLU A 103 23.79 8.04 -6.02
C GLU A 103 22.82 9.05 -6.67
N VAL A 104 21.51 8.80 -6.52
CA VAL A 104 20.48 9.65 -7.12
C VAL A 104 20.34 10.96 -6.35
N SER A 105 20.55 12.07 -7.06
CA SER A 105 20.51 13.43 -6.54
C SER A 105 19.58 14.33 -7.35
N PHE A 106 18.57 14.92 -6.71
CA PHE A 106 17.70 15.93 -7.33
C PHE A 106 16.98 16.78 -6.30
N THR A 107 16.42 17.90 -6.75
CA THR A 107 15.56 18.77 -5.94
C THR A 107 14.26 19.07 -6.70
N VAL A 108 13.14 18.94 -6.00
CA VAL A 108 11.82 19.37 -6.45
C VAL A 108 11.52 20.73 -5.82
N VAL A 109 11.20 21.69 -6.67
CA VAL A 109 10.91 23.07 -6.24
C VAL A 109 9.48 23.15 -5.68
N PRO A 110 9.24 23.83 -4.55
CA PRO A 110 7.90 24.02 -4.01
C PRO A 110 6.91 24.59 -5.04
N GLY A 111 5.73 24.00 -5.10
CA GLY A 111 4.64 24.41 -6.01
C GLY A 111 4.84 24.04 -7.48
N SER A 112 5.98 23.44 -7.83
CA SER A 112 6.24 22.96 -9.20
C SER A 112 5.71 21.54 -9.41
N THR A 113 5.63 21.16 -10.67
CA THR A 113 5.33 19.80 -11.13
C THR A 113 6.61 19.15 -11.63
N THR A 114 7.13 18.17 -10.88
CA THR A 114 8.24 17.33 -11.32
C THR A 114 7.71 15.98 -11.78
N ALA A 115 8.03 15.59 -13.02
CA ALA A 115 7.76 14.26 -13.53
C ALA A 115 8.97 13.34 -13.36
N ILE A 116 8.74 12.05 -13.11
CA ILE A 116 9.79 11.02 -13.07
C ILE A 116 9.44 9.95 -14.10
N VAL A 117 10.35 9.74 -15.04
CA VAL A 117 10.20 8.76 -16.13
C VAL A 117 11.43 7.88 -16.27
N GLY A 118 11.27 6.78 -17.00
CA GLY A 118 12.32 5.79 -17.18
C GLY A 118 11.76 4.43 -17.53
N SER A 119 12.63 3.54 -18.00
CA SER A 119 12.31 2.15 -18.34
C SER A 119 11.72 1.37 -17.16
N THR A 120 11.04 0.26 -17.43
CA THR A 120 10.61 -0.67 -16.37
C THR A 120 11.81 -1.06 -15.51
N ALA A 121 11.62 -1.16 -14.19
CA ALA A 121 12.66 -1.44 -13.20
C ALA A 121 13.75 -0.36 -13.02
N SER A 122 13.61 0.84 -13.59
CA SER A 122 14.58 1.94 -13.38
C SER A 122 14.59 2.57 -11.98
N GLY A 123 13.83 2.04 -11.02
CA GLY A 123 13.80 2.52 -9.63
C GLY A 123 12.76 3.59 -9.29
N LYS A 124 11.88 3.99 -10.22
CA LYS A 124 10.85 5.03 -10.00
C LYS A 124 9.96 4.81 -8.76
N SER A 125 9.38 3.61 -8.62
CA SER A 125 8.53 3.29 -7.46
C SER A 125 9.35 3.23 -6.15
N THR A 126 10.65 2.90 -6.24
CA THR A 126 11.55 2.96 -5.08
C THR A 126 11.75 4.41 -4.64
N VAL A 127 11.92 5.36 -5.58
CA VAL A 127 11.97 6.80 -5.25
C VAL A 127 10.71 7.21 -4.50
N VAL A 128 9.51 6.89 -5.00
CA VAL A 128 8.25 7.21 -4.31
C VAL A 128 8.20 6.65 -2.89
N ARG A 129 8.60 5.39 -2.70
CA ARG A 129 8.62 4.74 -1.38
C ARG A 129 9.63 5.38 -0.42
N LEU A 130 10.78 5.81 -0.92
CA LEU A 130 11.78 6.53 -0.12
C LEU A 130 11.29 7.92 0.28
N LEU A 131 10.66 8.66 -0.64
CA LEU A 131 10.06 9.98 -0.36
C LEU A 131 8.96 9.89 0.71
N ALA A 132 8.16 8.83 0.66
CA ALA A 132 7.10 8.57 1.65
C ALA A 132 7.61 7.87 2.93
N ARG A 133 8.94 7.66 3.06
CA ARG A 133 9.56 6.88 4.14
C ARG A 133 8.86 5.55 4.40
N LEU A 134 8.46 4.86 3.33
CA LEU A 134 8.02 3.46 3.35
C LEU A 134 9.21 2.51 3.23
N LEU A 135 10.36 3.05 2.82
CA LEU A 135 11.68 2.43 2.82
C LEU A 135 12.67 3.48 3.35
N GLU A 136 13.78 3.03 3.93
CA GLU A 136 14.90 3.90 4.29
C GLU A 136 16.06 3.71 3.30
N ALA A 137 16.71 4.81 2.93
CA ALA A 137 17.85 4.77 2.01
C ALA A 137 19.03 4.00 2.63
N SER A 138 19.72 3.20 1.83
CA SER A 138 20.93 2.49 2.28
C SER A 138 22.09 3.46 2.53
N SER A 139 22.20 4.52 1.72
CA SER A 139 23.08 5.66 1.96
C SER A 139 22.50 6.93 1.32
N GLY A 140 23.06 8.08 1.67
CA GLY A 140 22.57 9.39 1.25
C GLY A 140 21.47 9.93 2.15
N GLN A 141 20.76 10.95 1.68
CA GLN A 141 19.69 11.61 2.43
C GLN A 141 18.46 11.86 1.56
N VAL A 142 17.29 11.65 2.14
CA VAL A 142 16.01 12.04 1.55
C VAL A 142 15.42 13.10 2.46
N LEU A 143 15.22 14.30 1.94
CA LEU A 143 14.71 15.44 2.69
C LEU A 143 13.33 15.84 2.17
N VAL A 144 12.40 16.01 3.09
CA VAL A 144 11.08 16.59 2.85
C VAL A 144 10.96 17.82 3.72
N GLY A 145 10.59 18.94 3.13
CA GLY A 145 10.44 20.19 3.88
C GLY A 145 11.72 20.75 4.47
N GLY A 146 12.89 20.25 4.06
CA GLY A 146 14.20 20.57 4.64
C GLY A 146 14.63 19.66 5.80
N VAL A 147 13.84 18.63 6.14
CA VAL A 147 14.12 17.66 7.21
C VAL A 147 14.43 16.30 6.60
N ASP A 148 15.47 15.61 7.07
CA ASP A 148 15.72 14.21 6.68
C ASP A 148 14.56 13.34 7.15
N VAL A 149 13.97 12.56 6.24
CA VAL A 149 12.78 11.74 6.55
C VAL A 149 13.02 10.78 7.72
N ARG A 150 14.27 10.35 7.96
CA ARG A 150 14.64 9.47 9.09
C ARG A 150 14.51 10.15 10.44
N GLU A 151 14.69 11.47 10.48
CA GLU A 151 14.59 12.28 11.70
C GLU A 151 13.17 12.80 11.94
N ALA A 152 12.32 12.78 10.90
CA ALA A 152 10.95 13.23 10.99
C ALA A 152 10.07 12.26 11.77
N ASP A 153 9.05 12.78 12.45
CA ASP A 153 7.97 11.94 12.95
C ASP A 153 7.15 11.40 11.75
N PRO A 154 6.88 10.08 11.65
CA PRO A 154 6.19 9.51 10.50
C PRO A 154 4.81 10.11 10.23
N GLU A 155 4.00 10.37 11.26
CA GLU A 155 2.67 10.94 11.08
C GLU A 155 2.75 12.39 10.61
N ALA A 156 3.67 13.18 11.17
CA ALA A 156 3.91 14.55 10.72
C ALA A 156 4.42 14.60 9.27
N LEU A 157 5.30 13.67 8.88
CA LEU A 157 5.78 13.52 7.51
C LEU A 157 4.63 13.16 6.56
N TRP A 158 3.86 12.11 6.88
CA TRP A 158 2.77 11.66 6.04
C TRP A 158 1.62 12.67 5.97
N ALA A 159 1.46 13.57 6.94
CA ALA A 159 0.54 14.69 6.85
C ALA A 159 0.92 15.69 5.74
N GLN A 160 2.21 15.80 5.40
CA GLN A 160 2.68 16.64 4.28
C GLN A 160 2.43 16.02 2.92
N LEU A 161 2.16 14.71 2.86
CA LEU A 161 2.11 13.92 1.62
C LEU A 161 0.70 13.44 1.30
N GLY A 162 0.31 13.54 0.04
CA GLY A 162 -0.82 12.80 -0.53
C GLY A 162 -0.30 11.85 -1.60
N LEU A 163 -0.25 10.55 -1.29
CA LEU A 163 0.20 9.52 -2.20
C LEU A 163 -0.98 8.84 -2.88
N VAL A 164 -0.99 8.84 -4.21
CA VAL A 164 -1.86 8.01 -5.04
C VAL A 164 -0.99 6.90 -5.63
N PRO A 165 -1.15 5.64 -5.19
CA PRO A 165 -0.36 4.53 -5.71
C PRO A 165 -0.88 4.07 -7.08
N GLN A 166 -0.03 3.33 -7.80
CA GLN A 166 -0.38 2.71 -9.09
C GLN A 166 -1.57 1.74 -8.96
N GLN A 167 -1.63 1.00 -7.85
CA GLN A 167 -2.73 0.11 -7.51
C GLN A 167 -3.46 0.64 -6.27
N PRO A 168 -4.52 1.44 -6.45
CA PRO A 168 -5.28 2.00 -5.34
C PRO A 168 -6.07 0.92 -4.61
N PHE A 169 -5.96 0.94 -3.28
CA PHE A 169 -6.76 0.11 -2.39
C PHE A 169 -7.87 0.95 -1.73
N LEU A 170 -9.08 0.40 -1.71
CA LEU A 170 -10.22 0.93 -0.97
C LEU A 170 -10.62 -0.05 0.14
N PHE A 171 -11.01 0.47 1.28
CA PHE A 171 -11.44 -0.32 2.43
C PHE A 171 -12.95 -0.59 2.35
N ALA A 172 -13.38 -1.72 2.90
CA ALA A 172 -14.79 -1.99 3.08
C ALA A 172 -15.45 -0.90 3.94
N GLY A 173 -16.59 -0.38 3.50
CA GLY A 173 -17.26 0.76 4.13
C GLY A 173 -18.08 1.55 3.12
N THR A 174 -18.05 2.87 3.20
CA THR A 174 -18.70 3.78 2.25
C THR A 174 -17.69 4.58 1.42
N VAL A 175 -18.15 5.23 0.35
CA VAL A 175 -17.34 6.23 -0.38
C VAL A 175 -16.84 7.31 0.58
N ALA A 176 -17.72 7.84 1.44
CA ALA A 176 -17.38 8.87 2.41
C ALA A 176 -16.28 8.42 3.38
N SER A 177 -16.42 7.23 3.96
CA SER A 177 -15.44 6.68 4.89
C SER A 177 -14.06 6.52 4.24
N ASN A 178 -14.01 6.10 2.97
CA ASN A 178 -12.76 5.96 2.22
C ASN A 178 -12.10 7.32 1.98
N LEU A 179 -12.86 8.35 1.64
CA LEU A 179 -12.32 9.69 1.41
C LEU A 179 -11.85 10.33 2.72
N ARG A 180 -12.58 10.13 3.82
CA ARG A 180 -12.22 10.63 5.17
C ARG A 180 -10.99 9.99 5.78
N LEU A 181 -10.50 8.87 5.24
CA LEU A 181 -9.15 8.38 5.58
C LEU A 181 -8.05 9.41 5.25
N GLY A 182 -8.29 10.30 4.28
CA GLY A 182 -7.37 11.40 4.00
C GLY A 182 -7.36 12.45 5.11
N ARG A 183 -8.55 12.78 5.65
CA ARG A 183 -8.80 13.71 6.75
C ARG A 183 -10.17 13.45 7.37
N GLU A 184 -10.18 13.01 8.63
CA GLU A 184 -11.39 12.52 9.31
C GLU A 184 -12.50 13.58 9.41
N GLU A 185 -12.10 14.81 9.76
CA GLU A 185 -13.00 15.96 9.95
C GLU A 185 -13.52 16.59 8.64
N ALA A 186 -13.28 15.98 7.48
CA ALA A 186 -13.71 16.53 6.20
C ALA A 186 -15.25 16.53 6.07
N THR A 187 -15.82 17.67 5.69
CA THR A 187 -17.27 17.81 5.48
C THR A 187 -17.70 17.19 4.15
N ASP A 188 -18.98 16.84 4.03
CA ASP A 188 -19.53 16.27 2.77
C ASP A 188 -19.30 17.20 1.57
N ASP A 189 -19.40 18.51 1.76
CA ASP A 189 -19.11 19.49 0.70
C ASP A 189 -17.65 19.43 0.23
N GLU A 190 -16.72 19.23 1.15
CA GLU A 190 -15.30 19.04 0.82
C GLU A 190 -15.08 17.71 0.10
N LEU A 191 -15.81 16.66 0.49
CA LEU A 191 -15.77 15.37 -0.21
C LEU A 191 -16.28 15.51 -1.65
N TRP A 192 -17.43 16.15 -1.85
CA TRP A 192 -18.00 16.40 -3.17
C TRP A 192 -17.10 17.26 -4.05
N LYS A 193 -16.46 18.30 -3.48
CA LYS A 193 -15.49 19.12 -4.20
C LYS A 193 -14.26 18.30 -4.64
N ALA A 194 -13.75 17.43 -3.78
CA ALA A 194 -12.66 16.53 -4.14
C ALA A 194 -13.08 15.51 -5.21
N LEU A 195 -14.29 14.97 -5.13
CA LEU A 195 -14.87 14.08 -6.14
C LEU A 195 -15.06 14.81 -7.49
N GLU A 196 -15.42 16.09 -7.48
CA GLU A 196 -15.56 16.89 -8.69
C GLU A 196 -14.22 17.06 -9.40
N VAL A 197 -13.19 17.48 -8.66
CA VAL A 197 -11.82 17.61 -9.19
C VAL A 197 -11.32 16.26 -9.69
N ALA A 198 -11.54 15.19 -8.93
CA ALA A 198 -11.15 13.83 -9.30
C ALA A 198 -12.00 13.22 -10.44
N GLN A 199 -12.94 13.99 -11.02
CA GLN A 199 -13.88 13.53 -12.05
C GLN A 199 -14.72 12.33 -11.59
N ALA A 200 -14.93 12.15 -10.29
CA ALA A 200 -15.68 11.05 -9.69
C ALA A 200 -17.13 11.39 -9.31
N LYS A 201 -17.47 12.69 -9.27
CA LYS A 201 -18.79 13.17 -8.82
C LYS A 201 -19.94 12.46 -9.52
N ASP A 202 -19.96 12.43 -10.85
CA ASP A 202 -21.08 11.88 -11.63
C ASP A 202 -21.37 10.42 -11.31
N PHE A 203 -20.34 9.57 -11.23
CA PHE A 203 -20.57 8.16 -10.97
C PHE A 203 -20.92 7.91 -9.50
N VAL A 204 -20.34 8.66 -8.57
CA VAL A 204 -20.70 8.55 -7.15
C VAL A 204 -22.13 9.00 -6.93
N SER A 205 -22.57 10.09 -7.55
CA SER A 205 -23.96 10.55 -7.50
C SER A 205 -24.94 9.54 -8.11
N ALA A 206 -24.50 8.72 -9.06
CA ALA A 206 -25.31 7.66 -9.67
C ALA A 206 -25.35 6.36 -8.84
N MET A 207 -24.47 6.20 -7.84
CA MET A 207 -24.52 5.06 -6.92
C MET A 207 -25.67 5.23 -5.92
N ASP A 208 -26.32 4.11 -5.57
CA ASP A 208 -27.32 4.11 -4.51
C ASP A 208 -26.68 4.49 -3.17
N GLY A 209 -27.15 5.59 -2.58
CA GLY A 209 -26.58 6.19 -1.36
C GLY A 209 -25.51 7.27 -1.58
N GLY A 210 -25.03 7.52 -2.80
CA GLY A 210 -24.06 8.59 -3.08
C GLY A 210 -22.76 8.45 -2.28
N LEU A 211 -22.50 9.40 -1.36
CA LEU A 211 -21.37 9.31 -0.42
C LEU A 211 -21.47 8.10 0.52
N GLU A 212 -22.69 7.69 0.87
CA GLU A 212 -22.95 6.51 1.70
C GLU A 212 -23.00 5.20 0.90
N ALA A 213 -22.76 5.27 -0.41
CA ALA A 213 -22.73 4.08 -1.25
C ALA A 213 -21.64 3.10 -0.77
N THR A 214 -21.98 1.83 -0.73
CA THR A 214 -21.11 0.78 -0.19
C THR A 214 -19.90 0.52 -1.11
N ILE A 215 -18.73 0.37 -0.49
CA ILE A 215 -17.49 -0.07 -1.13
C ILE A 215 -17.11 -1.42 -0.52
N ALA A 216 -16.91 -2.42 -1.39
CA ALA A 216 -16.42 -3.73 -0.97
C ALA A 216 -14.92 -3.69 -0.65
N GLN A 217 -14.43 -4.66 0.12
CA GLN A 217 -13.00 -4.75 0.45
C GLN A 217 -12.15 -4.78 -0.83
N GLY A 218 -11.15 -3.90 -0.89
CA GLY A 218 -10.31 -3.71 -2.07
C GLY A 218 -10.97 -2.94 -3.21
N GLY A 219 -12.24 -2.52 -3.09
CA GLY A 219 -12.99 -1.82 -4.13
C GLY A 219 -13.44 -2.70 -5.30
N THR A 220 -13.70 -3.99 -5.06
CA THR A 220 -14.05 -4.96 -6.12
C THR A 220 -15.36 -4.67 -6.84
N ASN A 221 -16.23 -3.84 -6.26
CA ASN A 221 -17.51 -3.43 -6.84
C ASN A 221 -17.43 -2.13 -7.67
N VAL A 222 -16.23 -1.56 -7.89
CA VAL A 222 -16.00 -0.42 -8.79
C VAL A 222 -14.92 -0.75 -9.83
N SER A 223 -14.99 -0.11 -10.99
CA SER A 223 -13.98 -0.28 -12.05
C SER A 223 -12.60 0.22 -11.61
N GLY A 224 -11.54 -0.19 -12.31
CA GLY A 224 -10.17 0.27 -12.02
C GLY A 224 -10.05 1.80 -12.07
N GLY A 225 -10.58 2.44 -13.13
CA GLY A 225 -10.57 3.89 -13.27
C GLY A 225 -11.46 4.62 -12.24
N GLN A 226 -12.57 4.03 -11.78
CA GLN A 226 -13.35 4.58 -10.67
C GLN A 226 -12.56 4.53 -9.35
N ARG A 227 -11.92 3.39 -9.06
CA ARG A 227 -11.08 3.18 -7.87
C ARG A 227 -9.92 4.17 -7.82
N GLN A 228 -9.29 4.42 -8.97
CA GLN A 228 -8.25 5.43 -9.12
C GLN A 228 -8.74 6.83 -8.82
N ARG A 229 -9.88 7.24 -9.40
CA ARG A 229 -10.47 8.55 -9.13
C ARG A 229 -10.89 8.73 -7.67
N LEU A 230 -11.38 7.68 -7.00
CA LEU A 230 -11.65 7.72 -5.56
C LEU A 230 -10.36 7.89 -4.73
N ALA A 231 -9.28 7.22 -5.11
CA ALA A 231 -7.99 7.37 -4.44
C ALA A 231 -7.39 8.78 -4.64
N ILE A 232 -7.57 9.37 -5.83
CA ILE A 232 -7.19 10.75 -6.11
C ILE A 232 -8.03 11.72 -5.26
N ALA A 233 -9.36 11.53 -5.20
CA ALA A 233 -10.21 12.33 -4.32
C ALA A 233 -9.76 12.24 -2.86
N ARG A 234 -9.46 11.04 -2.36
CA ARG A 234 -8.91 10.82 -1.01
C ARG A 234 -7.61 11.60 -0.76
N ALA A 235 -6.70 11.62 -1.73
CA ALA A 235 -5.45 12.40 -1.63
C ALA A 235 -5.71 13.92 -1.63
N LEU A 236 -6.70 14.39 -2.39
CA LEU A 236 -7.09 15.81 -2.44
C LEU A 236 -7.77 16.27 -1.13
N VAL A 237 -8.61 15.43 -0.53
CA VAL A 237 -9.27 15.71 0.76
C VAL A 237 -8.24 15.99 1.87
N ARG A 238 -7.08 15.33 1.81
CA ARG A 238 -5.99 15.50 2.78
C ARG A 238 -5.35 16.90 2.77
N ARG A 239 -5.44 17.65 1.66
CA ARG A 239 -4.77 18.95 1.45
C ARG A 239 -3.26 18.94 1.77
N PRO A 240 -2.48 18.05 1.14
CA PRO A 240 -1.05 17.93 1.43
C PRO A 240 -0.25 19.07 0.80
N SER A 241 0.97 19.28 1.30
CA SER A 241 1.97 20.17 0.68
C SER A 241 2.61 19.56 -0.58
N ILE A 242 2.61 18.22 -0.66
CA ILE A 242 3.19 17.43 -1.76
C ILE A 242 2.19 16.35 -2.19
N LEU A 243 1.82 16.33 -3.47
CA LEU A 243 1.03 15.25 -4.09
C LEU A 243 1.94 14.37 -4.93
N ILE A 244 1.91 13.06 -4.67
CA ILE A 244 2.69 12.06 -5.39
C ILE A 244 1.73 11.15 -6.15
N PHE A 245 1.89 11.06 -7.46
CA PHE A 245 1.14 10.17 -8.34
C PHE A 245 2.08 9.09 -8.86
N ASP A 246 1.93 7.85 -8.39
CA ASP A 246 2.71 6.72 -8.88
C ASP A 246 1.95 6.03 -10.01
N ASP A 247 2.21 6.42 -11.26
CA ASP A 247 1.55 5.90 -12.47
C ASP A 247 0.01 5.88 -12.39
N SER A 248 -0.54 6.84 -11.66
CA SER A 248 -1.95 6.87 -11.26
C SER A 248 -2.91 7.23 -12.39
N PHE A 249 -2.42 7.75 -13.51
CA PHE A 249 -3.28 8.14 -14.63
C PHE A 249 -3.41 7.02 -15.69
N SER A 250 -2.63 5.95 -15.58
CA SER A 250 -2.57 4.87 -16.58
C SER A 250 -3.88 4.08 -16.69
N ALA A 251 -4.61 3.94 -15.57
CA ALA A 251 -5.90 3.25 -15.48
C ALA A 251 -7.10 4.07 -16.00
N LEU A 252 -6.88 5.32 -16.44
CA LEU A 252 -7.92 6.21 -16.96
C LEU A 252 -7.93 6.22 -18.48
N ASP A 253 -9.12 6.36 -19.06
CA ASP A 253 -9.26 6.69 -20.48
C ASP A 253 -8.72 8.10 -20.76
N VAL A 254 -8.30 8.33 -22.01
CA VAL A 254 -7.63 9.58 -22.43
C VAL A 254 -8.49 10.81 -22.16
N SER A 255 -9.82 10.72 -22.31
CA SER A 255 -10.72 11.86 -22.12
C SER A 255 -10.88 12.22 -20.65
N THR A 256 -11.03 11.22 -19.78
CA THR A 256 -11.10 11.40 -18.34
C THR A 256 -9.78 11.89 -17.77
N ASP A 257 -8.64 11.37 -18.24
CA ASP A 257 -7.32 11.86 -17.84
C ASP A 257 -7.14 13.35 -18.18
N ALA A 258 -7.46 13.76 -19.41
CA ALA A 258 -7.33 15.15 -19.82
C ALA A 258 -8.18 16.10 -18.95
N ARG A 259 -9.47 15.78 -18.75
CA ARG A 259 -10.37 16.57 -17.89
C ARG A 259 -9.90 16.61 -16.44
N LEU A 260 -9.40 15.49 -15.93
CA LEU A 260 -8.86 15.40 -14.57
C LEU A 260 -7.64 16.31 -14.40
N ARG A 261 -6.67 16.26 -15.33
CA ARG A 261 -5.48 17.11 -15.28
C ARG A 261 -5.83 18.59 -15.38
N GLU A 262 -6.80 18.95 -16.23
CA GLU A 262 -7.31 20.31 -16.35
C GLU A 262 -7.95 20.79 -15.04
N ALA A 263 -8.85 20.00 -14.44
CA ALA A 263 -9.50 20.32 -13.18
C ALA A 263 -8.51 20.40 -12.00
N MET A 264 -7.48 19.55 -12.02
CA MET A 264 -6.44 19.53 -10.99
C MET A 264 -5.58 20.78 -10.96
N GLY A 265 -5.32 21.43 -12.10
CA GLY A 265 -4.45 22.61 -12.19
C GLY A 265 -4.82 23.69 -11.17
N PRO A 266 -6.05 24.25 -11.23
CA PRO A 266 -6.51 25.25 -10.26
C PRO A 266 -6.67 24.69 -8.84
N ALA A 267 -7.14 23.45 -8.70
CA ALA A 267 -7.43 22.84 -7.40
C ALA A 267 -6.17 22.53 -6.57
N THR A 268 -5.02 22.40 -7.24
CA THR A 268 -3.71 22.08 -6.63
C THR A 268 -2.71 23.22 -6.78
N ALA A 269 -3.18 24.45 -7.01
CA ALA A 269 -2.31 25.62 -7.10
C ALA A 269 -1.48 25.80 -5.81
N GLY A 270 -0.16 25.96 -5.98
CA GLY A 270 0.78 26.07 -4.86
C GLY A 270 1.17 24.75 -4.20
N ILE A 271 0.54 23.62 -4.57
CA ILE A 271 0.92 22.28 -4.09
C ILE A 271 2.01 21.72 -5.00
N THR A 272 3.05 21.14 -4.38
CA THR A 272 4.13 20.49 -5.12
C THR A 272 3.65 19.16 -5.67
N LYS A 273 3.90 18.86 -6.93
CA LYS A 273 3.46 17.62 -7.57
C LYS A 273 4.64 16.79 -8.04
N ILE A 274 4.64 15.52 -7.69
CA ILE A 274 5.60 14.52 -8.19
C ILE A 274 4.79 13.48 -8.96
N VAL A 275 5.01 13.40 -10.27
CA VAL A 275 4.26 12.52 -11.16
C VAL A 275 5.19 11.47 -11.73
N VAL A 276 5.11 10.25 -11.23
CA VAL A 276 5.69 9.09 -11.92
C VAL A 276 4.74 8.71 -13.04
N ALA A 277 5.21 8.71 -14.28
CA ALA A 277 4.37 8.35 -15.41
C ALA A 277 5.10 7.41 -16.36
N GLN A 278 4.32 6.53 -16.98
CA GLN A 278 4.79 5.76 -18.12
C GLN A 278 4.53 6.48 -19.45
N ARG A 279 3.47 7.29 -19.55
CA ARG A 279 3.07 7.97 -20.79
C ARG A 279 3.71 9.36 -20.92
N VAL A 280 4.33 9.63 -22.07
CA VAL A 280 4.94 10.94 -22.36
C VAL A 280 3.93 12.08 -22.35
N SER A 281 2.70 11.84 -22.82
CA SER A 281 1.64 12.85 -22.85
C SER A 281 1.26 13.39 -21.45
N THR A 282 1.52 12.62 -20.40
CA THR A 282 1.22 13.01 -19.01
C THR A 282 2.27 13.95 -18.42
N ILE A 283 3.50 13.95 -18.97
CA ILE A 283 4.66 14.64 -18.39
C ILE A 283 5.13 15.85 -19.20
N THR A 284 4.67 16.01 -20.45
CA THR A 284 5.15 17.08 -21.34
C THR A 284 4.99 18.48 -20.75
N GLY A 285 3.94 18.70 -19.94
CA GLY A 285 3.69 19.97 -19.27
C GLY A 285 4.31 20.12 -17.88
N ALA A 286 5.21 19.22 -17.47
CA ALA A 286 5.89 19.32 -16.18
C ALA A 286 6.99 20.41 -16.21
N ASP A 287 7.13 21.14 -15.11
CA ASP A 287 8.17 22.17 -14.95
C ASP A 287 9.58 21.56 -14.95
N GLN A 288 9.69 20.31 -14.49
CA GLN A 288 10.91 19.52 -14.51
C GLN A 288 10.57 18.05 -14.81
N ILE A 289 11.42 17.39 -15.57
CA ILE A 289 11.35 15.96 -15.85
C ILE A 289 12.69 15.34 -15.40
N LEU A 290 12.60 14.28 -14.61
CA LEU A 290 13.71 13.46 -14.15
C LEU A 290 13.68 12.13 -14.91
N VAL A 291 14.79 11.78 -15.55
CA VAL A 291 14.93 10.55 -16.35
C VAL A 291 15.80 9.58 -15.57
N LEU A 292 15.19 8.50 -15.09
CA LEU A 292 15.87 7.41 -14.40
C LEU A 292 16.12 6.25 -15.36
N ASP A 293 17.36 5.77 -15.39
CA ASP A 293 17.74 4.59 -16.15
C ASP A 293 18.74 3.76 -15.33
N ASP A 294 18.50 2.45 -15.25
CA ASP A 294 19.28 1.49 -14.46
C ASP A 294 19.69 2.00 -13.07
N GLY A 295 18.74 2.62 -12.35
CA GLY A 295 18.94 3.15 -11.00
C GLY A 295 19.70 4.48 -10.90
N HIS A 296 20.08 5.09 -12.03
CA HIS A 296 20.78 6.37 -12.09
C HIS A 296 19.90 7.48 -12.66
N LEU A 297 20.16 8.72 -12.23
CA LEU A 297 19.55 9.90 -12.84
C LEU A 297 20.35 10.33 -14.07
N VAL A 298 19.88 9.96 -15.26
CA VAL A 298 20.58 10.19 -16.54
C VAL A 298 20.16 11.50 -17.23
N GLY A 299 19.14 12.18 -16.72
CA GLY A 299 18.70 13.46 -17.25
C GLY A 299 17.78 14.22 -16.30
N SER A 300 17.91 15.54 -16.29
CA SER A 300 17.01 16.47 -15.60
C SER A 300 16.84 17.72 -16.44
N GLY A 301 15.60 18.12 -16.72
CA GLY A 301 15.31 19.33 -17.50
C GLY A 301 13.85 19.43 -17.92
N THR A 302 13.54 20.32 -18.86
CA THR A 302 12.20 20.38 -19.50
C THR A 302 12.09 19.34 -20.62
N HIS A 303 10.88 19.16 -21.14
CA HIS A 303 10.63 18.29 -22.29
C HIS A 303 11.54 18.62 -23.48
N GLU A 304 11.61 19.90 -23.86
CA GLU A 304 12.38 20.38 -25.01
C GLU A 304 13.88 20.19 -24.78
N SER A 305 14.35 20.51 -23.56
CA SER A 305 15.76 20.33 -23.21
C SER A 305 16.16 18.87 -23.29
N LEU A 306 15.38 17.95 -22.71
CA LEU A 306 15.70 16.53 -22.67
C LEU A 306 15.58 15.86 -24.04
N LEU A 307 14.67 16.31 -24.91
CA LEU A 307 14.64 15.86 -26.30
C LEU A 307 15.95 16.17 -27.01
N ALA A 308 16.55 17.33 -26.75
CA ALA A 308 17.82 17.73 -27.33
C ALA A 308 19.02 17.02 -26.68
N THR A 309 19.03 16.85 -25.36
CA THR A 309 20.24 16.47 -24.60
C THR A 309 20.27 15.06 -24.03
N CYS A 310 19.12 14.38 -23.90
CA CYS A 310 19.03 13.07 -23.24
C CYS A 310 18.60 11.98 -24.23
N PRO A 311 19.52 11.09 -24.67
CA PRO A 311 19.21 10.02 -25.61
C PRO A 311 18.13 9.07 -25.09
N VAL A 312 18.20 8.69 -23.80
CA VAL A 312 17.21 7.81 -23.16
C VAL A 312 15.82 8.43 -23.21
N TYR A 313 15.70 9.72 -22.90
CA TYR A 313 14.42 10.40 -22.99
C TYR A 313 13.89 10.42 -24.43
N ARG A 314 14.75 10.73 -25.40
CA ARG A 314 14.38 10.74 -26.82
C ARG A 314 13.89 9.37 -27.30
N GLU A 315 14.51 8.30 -26.84
CA GLU A 315 14.07 6.93 -27.13
C GLU A 315 12.68 6.65 -26.56
N ILE A 316 12.43 7.01 -25.29
CA ILE A 316 11.12 6.89 -24.66
C ILE A 316 10.06 7.65 -25.47
N VAL A 317 10.34 8.90 -25.86
CA VAL A 317 9.41 9.70 -26.68
C VAL A 317 9.17 9.08 -28.05
N THR A 318 10.24 8.65 -28.74
CA THR A 318 10.15 8.05 -30.07
C THR A 318 9.35 6.75 -30.05
N SER A 319 9.53 5.91 -29.02
CA SER A 319 8.82 4.64 -28.89
C SER A 319 7.30 4.79 -28.70
N GLN A 320 6.85 5.90 -28.09
CA GLN A 320 5.43 6.12 -27.78
C GLN A 320 4.71 7.00 -28.79
N LEU A 321 5.36 8.07 -29.27
CA LEU A 321 4.75 9.06 -30.16
C LEU A 321 5.21 8.91 -31.62
N GLY A 322 6.15 7.99 -31.89
CA GLY A 322 6.75 7.77 -33.20
C GLY A 322 7.83 8.78 -33.57
N ALA A 323 8.60 8.47 -34.62
CA ALA A 323 9.77 9.25 -35.04
C ALA A 323 9.49 10.70 -35.48
N LYS A 324 8.22 11.06 -35.75
CA LYS A 324 7.84 12.44 -36.09
C LYS A 324 7.79 13.38 -34.87
N ALA A 325 7.70 12.83 -33.67
CA ALA A 325 7.64 13.62 -32.43
C ALA A 325 9.03 14.03 -31.90
N THR A 326 10.10 13.52 -32.51
CA THR A 326 11.49 13.75 -32.09
C THR A 326 12.36 14.40 -33.18
N ALA A 327 11.73 14.82 -34.28
CA ALA A 327 12.34 15.58 -35.38
C ALA A 327 12.24 17.09 -35.12
#